data_AF-A0A2L2XR84-F1
#
_entry.id   AF-A0A2L2XR84-F1
#
_cell.length_a   1.000
_cell.length_b   1.000
_cell.length_c   1.000
_cell.angle_alpha   90.00
_cell.angle_beta   90.00
_cell.angle_gamma   90.00
#
_symmetry.space_group_name_H-M   'P 1'
#
loop_
_entity.id
_entity.type
_entity.pdbx_description
1 polymer ?
#
loop_
_entity_poly.entity_id
_entity_poly.type
_entity_poly.pdbx_seq_one_letter_code
_entity_poly.pdbx_strand_id
1 'polypeptide(L)'
;MRKAQKSLSRKKKGSKNREKARIKVARIHARITDSRKDHLHKLTTQLVRENQTIVVENLAVKNIVKNPKLSQAISELVGDKSLDNYPINAVGMGEITSK
;
A
#
# COMPACT_ATOMS: atom_id res chain seq x y z
N MET A 1 -11.48 23.50 3.30
CA MET A 1 -10.50 24.53 2.88
C MET A 1 -11.07 25.70 2.06
N ARG A 2 -11.86 25.46 0.99
CA ARG A 2 -12.34 26.51 0.08
C ARG A 2 -13.00 27.72 0.75
N LYS A 3 -13.82 27.50 1.79
CA LYS A 3 -14.49 28.58 2.55
C LYS A 3 -13.49 29.50 3.30
N ALA A 4 -12.44 28.93 3.89
CA ALA A 4 -11.42 29.69 4.64
C ALA A 4 -10.52 30.52 3.70
N GLN A 5 -10.14 29.94 2.55
CA GLN A 5 -9.41 30.65 1.49
C GLN A 5 -10.25 31.79 0.88
N LYS A 6 -11.53 31.54 0.59
CA LYS A 6 -12.46 32.57 0.08
C LYS A 6 -12.70 33.71 1.09
N SER A 7 -12.73 33.38 2.38
CA SER A 7 -12.79 34.38 3.45
C SER A 7 -11.50 35.22 3.51
N LEU A 8 -10.33 34.59 3.37
CA LEU A 8 -9.03 35.28 3.34
C LEU A 8 -8.91 36.24 2.14
N SER A 9 -9.32 35.82 0.94
CA SER A 9 -9.17 36.66 -0.27
C SER A 9 -10.02 37.93 -0.22
N ARG A 10 -11.17 37.88 0.49
CA ARG A 10 -12.07 39.03 0.68
C ARG A 10 -11.59 40.03 1.74
N LYS A 11 -10.52 39.75 2.50
CA LYS A 11 -10.02 40.66 3.54
C LYS A 11 -8.99 41.65 2.97
N LYS A 12 -9.10 42.92 3.39
CA LYS A 12 -8.16 43.99 3.02
C LYS A 12 -6.72 43.59 3.35
N LYS A 13 -5.83 43.75 2.37
CA LYS A 13 -4.38 43.54 2.53
C LYS A 13 -3.85 44.41 3.68
N GLY A 14 -2.95 43.88 4.50
CA GLY A 14 -2.40 44.56 5.67
C GLY A 14 -3.30 44.64 6.92
N SER A 15 -4.59 44.25 6.84
CA SER A 15 -5.47 44.32 8.01
C SER A 15 -5.19 43.20 9.04
N LYS A 16 -5.34 43.51 10.34
CA LYS A 16 -5.25 42.52 11.44
C LYS A 16 -6.24 41.36 11.27
N ASN A 17 -7.38 41.59 10.62
CA ASN A 17 -8.37 40.55 10.34
C ASN A 17 -7.95 39.59 9.22
N ARG A 18 -7.15 40.06 8.25
CA ARG A 18 -6.54 39.19 7.22
C ARG A 18 -5.47 38.30 7.83
N GLU A 19 -4.68 38.83 8.75
CA GLU A 19 -3.66 38.10 9.50
C GLU A 19 -4.28 36.88 10.23
N LYS A 20 -5.34 37.12 11.00
CA LYS A 20 -6.12 36.06 11.69
C LYS A 20 -6.68 35.02 10.72
N ALA A 21 -7.20 35.43 9.57
CA ALA A 21 -7.73 34.50 8.57
C ALA A 21 -6.63 33.63 7.94
N ARG A 22 -5.44 34.19 7.71
CA ARG A 22 -4.29 33.45 7.15
C ARG A 22 -3.75 32.41 8.14
N ILE A 23 -3.70 32.73 9.44
CA ILE A 23 -3.35 31.75 10.48
C ILE A 23 -4.35 30.59 10.52
N LYS A 24 -5.66 30.86 10.39
CA LYS A 24 -6.68 29.80 10.32
C LYS A 24 -6.48 28.88 9.12
N VAL A 25 -6.16 29.45 7.95
CA VAL A 25 -5.85 28.68 6.74
C VAL A 25 -4.60 27.81 6.96
N ALA A 26 -3.52 28.39 7.48
CA ALA A 26 -2.28 27.66 7.76
C ALA A 26 -2.50 26.47 8.71
N ARG A 27 -3.29 26.65 9.78
CA ARG A 27 -3.65 25.56 10.71
C ARG A 27 -4.42 24.42 10.02
N ILE A 28 -5.32 24.74 9.10
CA ILE A 28 -6.05 23.72 8.35
C ILE A 28 -5.09 22.96 7.42
N HIS A 29 -4.17 23.66 6.75
CA HIS A 29 -3.16 23.01 5.92
C HIS A 29 -2.24 22.11 6.74
N ALA A 30 -1.75 22.58 7.89
CA ALA A 30 -0.91 21.79 8.79
C ALA A 30 -1.58 20.48 9.19
N ARG A 31 -2.85 20.52 9.62
CA ARG A 31 -3.61 19.30 9.97
C ARG A 31 -3.74 18.33 8.80
N ILE A 32 -4.02 18.83 7.60
CA ILE A 32 -4.16 17.96 6.41
C ILE A 32 -2.81 17.32 6.08
N THR A 33 -1.72 18.08 6.16
CA THR A 33 -0.37 17.55 5.92
C THR A 33 0.02 16.49 6.95
N ASP A 34 -0.24 16.73 8.24
CA ASP A 34 -0.01 15.75 9.29
C ASP A 34 -0.82 14.48 9.07
N SER A 35 -2.14 14.59 8.83
CA SER A 35 -2.98 13.41 8.56
C SER A 35 -2.51 12.61 7.33
N ARG A 36 -2.04 13.30 6.29
CA ARG A 36 -1.46 12.64 5.11
C ARG A 36 -0.16 11.92 5.44
N LYS A 37 0.72 12.57 6.22
CA LYS A 37 1.99 11.98 6.65
C LYS A 37 1.76 10.75 7.51
N ASP A 38 0.83 10.82 8.45
CA ASP A 38 0.44 9.68 9.29
C ASP A 38 -0.11 8.52 8.47
N HIS A 39 -0.97 8.83 7.48
CA HIS A 39 -1.51 7.81 6.60
C HIS A 39 -0.42 7.13 5.78
N LEU A 40 0.50 7.91 5.19
CA LEU A 40 1.64 7.37 4.46
C LEU A 40 2.53 6.49 5.36
N HIS A 41 2.86 6.94 6.57
CA HIS A 41 3.63 6.15 7.51
C HIS A 41 2.94 4.84 7.88
N LYS A 42 1.63 4.85 8.12
CA LYS A 42 0.86 3.65 8.42
C LYS A 42 0.84 2.68 7.24
N LEU A 43 0.57 3.17 6.03
CA LEU A 43 0.57 2.35 4.82
C LEU A 43 1.94 1.72 4.56
N THR A 44 3.01 2.49 4.62
CA THR A 44 4.37 1.96 4.41
C THR A 44 4.71 0.93 5.50
N THR A 45 4.36 1.21 6.76
CA THR A 45 4.62 0.27 7.86
C THR A 45 3.83 -1.04 7.68
N GLN A 46 2.56 -0.93 7.28
CA GLN A 46 1.72 -2.10 7.01
C GLN A 46 2.28 -2.93 5.86
N LEU A 47 2.61 -2.29 4.73
CA LEU A 47 3.17 -2.96 3.56
C LEU A 47 4.49 -3.67 3.89
N VAL A 48 5.39 -3.02 4.62
CA VAL A 48 6.66 -3.63 5.02
C VAL A 48 6.41 -4.84 5.93
N ARG A 49 5.50 -4.73 6.90
CA ARG A 49 5.16 -5.85 7.80
C ARG A 49 4.54 -7.02 7.05
N GLU A 50 3.57 -6.77 6.18
CA GLU A 50 2.92 -7.82 5.37
C GLU A 50 3.95 -8.56 4.51
N ASN A 51 4.84 -7.83 3.82
CA ASN A 51 5.90 -8.44 3.04
C ASN A 51 6.90 -9.23 3.92
N GLN A 52 7.27 -8.71 5.09
CA GLN A 52 8.13 -9.44 6.03
C GLN A 52 7.47 -10.74 6.52
N THR A 53 6.18 -10.71 6.88
CA THR A 53 5.43 -11.90 7.30
C THR A 53 5.40 -12.95 6.19
N ILE A 54 5.08 -12.55 4.95
CA ILE A 54 5.05 -13.46 3.79
C ILE A 54 6.43 -14.09 3.54
N VAL A 55 7.51 -13.32 3.67
CA VAL A 55 8.88 -13.84 3.51
C VAL A 55 9.22 -14.85 4.61
N VAL A 56 8.84 -14.58 5.86
CA VAL A 56 9.05 -15.50 7.00
C VAL A 56 8.25 -16.79 6.81
N GLU A 57 6.99 -16.71 6.37
CA GLU A 57 6.17 -17.89 6.04
C GLU A 57 6.81 -18.73 4.95
N ASN A 58 7.27 -18.11 3.86
CA ASN A 58 7.95 -18.81 2.77
C ASN A 58 9.24 -19.48 3.24
N LEU A 59 10.02 -18.84 4.12
CA LEU A 59 11.20 -19.44 4.71
C LEU A 59 10.85 -20.65 5.60
N ALA A 60 9.80 -20.53 6.41
CA ALA A 60 9.32 -21.62 7.25
C ALA A 60 8.86 -22.81 6.39
N VAL A 61 8.06 -22.59 5.34
CA VAL A 61 7.62 -23.62 4.40
C VAL A 61 8.83 -24.27 3.72
N LYS A 62 9.78 -23.50 3.21
CA LYS A 62 11.03 -24.04 2.62
C LYS A 62 11.81 -24.91 3.59
N ASN A 63 11.87 -24.54 4.87
CA ASN A 63 12.57 -25.31 5.89
C ASN A 63 11.84 -26.62 6.22
N ILE A 64 10.50 -26.61 6.22
CA ILE A 64 9.69 -27.82 6.45
C ILE A 64 9.78 -28.77 5.25
N VAL A 65 9.74 -28.26 4.02
CA VAL A 65 9.87 -29.04 2.78
C VAL A 65 11.26 -29.67 2.65
N LYS A 66 12.30 -29.07 3.22
CA LYS A 66 13.65 -29.66 3.27
C LYS A 66 13.75 -30.86 4.24
N ASN A 67 12.83 -31.00 5.19
CA ASN A 67 12.84 -32.14 6.11
C ASN A 67 12.04 -33.31 5.50
N PRO A 68 12.70 -34.41 5.07
CA PRO A 68 12.06 -35.48 4.31
C PRO A 68 10.89 -36.17 5.04
N LYS A 69 10.88 -36.16 6.37
CA LYS A 69 9.78 -36.75 7.17
C LYS A 69 8.54 -35.87 7.23
N LEU A 70 8.71 -34.54 7.20
CA LEU A 70 7.62 -33.58 7.28
C LEU A 70 7.15 -33.16 5.89
N SER A 71 8.05 -33.16 4.90
CA SER A 71 7.76 -32.82 3.51
C SER A 71 6.75 -33.78 2.89
N GLN A 72 6.80 -35.07 3.22
CA GLN A 72 5.86 -36.06 2.69
C GLN A 72 4.42 -35.82 3.18
N ALA A 73 4.23 -35.54 4.46
CA ALA A 73 2.91 -35.21 5.03
C ALA A 73 2.36 -33.88 4.50
N ILE A 74 3.21 -32.88 4.25
CA ILE A 74 2.79 -31.62 3.63
C ILE A 74 2.50 -31.79 2.14
N SER A 75 3.30 -32.58 1.42
CA SER A 75 3.07 -32.87 0.00
C SER A 75 1.74 -33.60 -0.21
N GLU A 76 1.32 -34.43 0.73
CA GLU A 76 0.04 -35.12 0.71
C GLU A 76 -1.14 -34.17 1.03
N LEU A 77 -0.96 -33.22 1.96
CA LEU A 77 -1.96 -32.20 2.29
C LEU A 77 -2.13 -31.12 1.20
N VAL A 78 -1.03 -30.75 0.53
CA VAL A 78 -1.01 -29.72 -0.53
C VAL A 78 -1.32 -30.34 -1.90
N GLY A 79 -0.91 -31.58 -2.14
CA GLY A 79 -1.11 -32.31 -3.40
C GLY A 79 -2.58 -32.60 -3.73
N ASP A 80 -3.50 -32.48 -2.76
CA ASP A 80 -4.95 -32.67 -2.98
C ASP A 80 -5.68 -31.35 -3.34
N LYS A 81 -4.98 -30.21 -3.37
CA LYS A 81 -5.53 -28.93 -3.84
C LYS A 81 -4.83 -28.50 -5.12
N SER A 82 -4.98 -29.32 -6.16
CA SER A 82 -4.50 -29.06 -7.52
C SER A 82 -5.08 -27.76 -8.11
N LEU A 83 -4.42 -26.63 -7.84
CA LEU A 83 -4.27 -25.55 -8.82
C LEU A 83 -3.10 -25.92 -9.74
N ASP A 84 -3.27 -27.00 -10.49
CA ASP A 84 -2.48 -27.16 -11.70
C ASP A 84 -2.95 -26.07 -12.67
N ASN A 85 -1.97 -25.28 -13.14
CA ASN A 85 -2.08 -24.33 -14.26
C ASN A 85 -2.31 -22.85 -13.91
N TYR A 86 -1.28 -22.20 -13.34
CA TYR A 86 -0.88 -20.87 -13.81
C TYR A 86 0.59 -20.91 -14.21
N PRO A 87 0.90 -21.06 -15.52
CA PRO A 87 2.28 -21.03 -15.97
C PRO A 87 2.83 -19.61 -15.81
N ILE A 88 3.92 -19.48 -15.05
CA ILE A 88 4.69 -18.24 -14.84
C ILE A 88 5.35 -17.74 -16.15
N ASN A 89 5.20 -18.45 -17.26
CA ASN A 89 5.83 -18.14 -18.55
C ASN A 89 4.80 -18.11 -19.69
N ALA A 90 3.94 -17.09 -19.74
CA ALA A 90 3.11 -16.81 -20.91
C ALA A 90 2.94 -15.29 -21.13
N VAL A 91 4.07 -14.59 -21.25
CA VAL A 91 4.11 -13.28 -21.91
C VAL A 91 5.12 -13.37 -23.03
N GLY A 92 4.62 -13.33 -24.26
CA GLY A 92 5.44 -13.10 -25.45
C GLY A 92 5.44 -14.26 -26.43
N MET A 93 5.05 -13.92 -27.67
CA MET A 93 5.17 -14.70 -28.91
C MET A 93 4.03 -15.67 -29.20
N GLY A 94 3.04 -15.21 -29.96
CA GLY A 94 2.22 -16.12 -30.76
C GLY A 94 0.79 -15.71 -31.07
N GLU A 95 0.54 -14.46 -31.49
CA GLU A 95 -0.61 -14.21 -32.37
C GLU A 95 -0.11 -13.51 -33.63
N ILE A 96 0.39 -14.34 -34.55
CA ILE A 96 0.42 -14.01 -35.97
C ILE A 96 -1.03 -14.10 -36.43
N THR A 97 -1.53 -12.96 -36.87
CA THR A 97 -2.78 -12.73 -37.57
C THR A 97 -3.03 -13.80 -38.64
N SER A 98 -4.13 -14.56 -38.52
CA SER A 98 -4.73 -15.28 -39.65
C SER A 98 -6.19 -15.66 -39.39
N LYS A 99 -7.11 -14.73 -39.67
CA LYS A 99 -8.24 -14.87 -40.61
C LYS A 99 -9.08 -13.60 -40.60
#